data_AF-A0A2N3L0P5-F1
#
_entry.id   AF-A0A2N3L0P5-F1
#
_cell.length_a   1.000
_cell.length_b   1.000
_cell.length_c   1.000
_cell.angle_alpha   90.00
_cell.angle_beta   90.00
_cell.angle_gamma   90.00
#
_symmetry.space_group_name_H-M   'P 1'
#
loop_
_entity.id
_entity.type
_entity.pdbx_description
1 polymer ?
#
loop_
_entity_poly.entity_id
_entity_poly.type
_entity_poly.pdbx_seq_one_letter_code
_entity_poly.pdbx_strand_id
1 'polypeptide(L)'
;MTIWPRRDPRLYHVFRLPDELPEGYCFGGGKPCSFTLVDWFGLPPAGMFDGELTNDDIAKFLREKDYYKQGGNFVVICNDGQAFTLEGGQS
;
A
#
# COMPACT_ATOMS: atom_id res chain seq x y z
N MET A 1 -10.80 1.73 -30.63
CA MET A 1 -9.78 0.86 -30.00
C MET A 1 -9.17 1.67 -28.86
N THR A 2 -9.72 1.54 -27.66
CA THR A 2 -9.23 2.29 -26.49
C THR A 2 -7.99 1.58 -25.99
N ILE A 3 -6.83 2.15 -26.29
CA ILE A 3 -5.55 1.69 -25.76
C ILE A 3 -5.58 2.06 -24.28
N TRP A 4 -5.84 1.09 -23.41
CA TRP A 4 -5.62 1.27 -21.97
C TRP A 4 -4.15 1.70 -21.80
N PRO A 5 -3.86 2.82 -21.12
CA PRO A 5 -2.47 3.19 -20.90
C PRO A 5 -1.78 1.99 -20.24
N ARG A 6 -0.57 1.65 -20.75
CA ARG A 6 0.32 0.69 -20.08
C ARG A 6 0.28 1.00 -18.58
N ARG A 7 0.03 -0.01 -17.73
CA ARG A 7 -0.01 0.13 -16.27
C ARG A 7 1.06 1.14 -15.86
N ASP A 8 0.64 2.28 -15.29
CA ASP A 8 1.59 3.26 -14.79
C ASP A 8 2.45 2.51 -13.75
N PRO A 9 3.77 2.36 -14.00
CA PRO A 9 4.63 1.61 -13.09
C PRO A 9 4.71 2.27 -11.71
N ARG A 10 4.32 3.54 -11.60
CA ARG A 10 4.41 4.36 -10.38
C ARG A 10 3.03 4.59 -9.75
N LEU A 11 2.11 3.65 -9.95
CA LEU A 11 0.82 3.60 -9.27
C LEU A 11 0.93 2.74 -8.02
N TYR A 12 0.60 3.33 -6.88
CA TYR A 12 0.60 2.68 -5.56
C TYR A 12 -0.83 2.31 -5.18
N HIS A 13 -1.00 1.10 -4.66
CA HIS A 13 -2.22 0.62 -4.03
C HIS A 13 -1.96 0.37 -2.56
N VAL A 14 -2.83 0.90 -1.70
CA VAL A 14 -2.71 0.77 -0.24
C VAL A 14 -3.81 -0.15 0.24
N PHE A 15 -3.42 -1.27 0.82
CA PHE A 15 -4.35 -2.23 1.40
C PHE A 15 -4.21 -2.24 2.91
N ARG A 16 -5.33 -2.16 3.62
CA ARG A 16 -5.40 -2.48 5.05
C ARG A 16 -5.41 -3.99 5.22
N LEU A 17 -4.49 -4.48 6.06
CA LEU A 17 -4.43 -5.86 6.54
C LEU A 17 -5.58 -6.11 7.53
N PRO A 18 -6.07 -7.36 7.65
CA PRO A 18 -6.99 -7.70 8.72
C PRO A 18 -6.32 -7.52 10.08
N ASP A 19 -7.12 -7.22 11.10
CA ASP A 19 -6.60 -7.04 12.47
C ASP A 19 -5.94 -8.33 13.00
N GLU A 20 -6.41 -9.49 12.53
CA GLU A 20 -5.82 -10.81 12.78
C GLU A 20 -5.53 -11.52 11.45
N LEU A 21 -4.29 -11.99 11.28
CA LEU A 21 -3.93 -12.85 10.15
C LEU A 21 -4.38 -14.29 10.40
N PRO A 22 -4.77 -15.05 9.37
CA PRO A 22 -5.10 -16.46 9.53
C PRO A 22 -3.95 -17.25 10.15
N GLU A 23 -4.19 -17.87 11.30
CA GLU A 23 -3.18 -18.67 12.01
C GLU A 23 -3.05 -20.09 11.46
N GLY A 24 -1.92 -20.76 11.74
CA GLY A 24 -1.66 -22.16 11.39
C GLY A 24 -1.01 -22.38 10.02
N TYR A 25 -0.78 -23.64 9.64
CA TYR A 25 -0.04 -23.99 8.42
C TYR A 25 -0.91 -23.95 7.15
N CYS A 26 -0.30 -23.59 6.03
CA CYS A 26 -0.89 -23.65 4.68
C CYS A 26 -0.28 -24.83 3.89
N PHE A 27 -0.73 -26.07 4.13
CA PHE A 27 -0.30 -27.22 3.32
C PHE A 27 -1.21 -27.40 2.10
N GLY A 28 -0.73 -27.02 0.91
CA GLY A 28 -1.33 -27.42 -0.37
C GLY A 28 -2.45 -26.55 -0.96
N GLY A 29 -2.91 -25.47 -0.29
CA GLY A 29 -4.02 -24.66 -0.81
C GLY A 29 -4.13 -23.21 -0.32
N GLY A 30 -3.18 -22.75 0.51
CA GLY A 30 -3.28 -21.43 1.16
C GLY A 30 -4.46 -21.33 2.14
N LYS A 31 -4.51 -20.24 2.89
CA LYS A 31 -5.72 -19.83 3.63
C LYS A 31 -6.23 -18.53 3.02
N PRO A 32 -7.53 -18.42 2.75
CA PRO A 32 -8.08 -17.17 2.24
C PRO A 32 -7.83 -16.06 3.28
N CYS A 33 -7.30 -14.93 2.80
CA CYS A 33 -7.09 -13.73 3.58
C CYS A 33 -7.56 -12.55 2.73
N SER A 34 -8.39 -11.70 3.33
CA SER A 34 -8.97 -10.55 2.64
C SER A 34 -8.24 -9.28 3.02
N PHE A 35 -7.96 -8.46 2.02
CA PHE A 35 -7.29 -7.18 2.14
C PHE A 35 -8.27 -6.11 1.67
N THR A 36 -8.34 -4.99 2.37
CA THR A 36 -9.22 -3.88 1.99
C THR A 36 -8.40 -2.81 1.28
N LEU A 37 -8.64 -2.56 0.00
CA LEU A 37 -8.04 -1.41 -0.69
C LEU A 37 -8.61 -0.12 -0.08
N VAL A 38 -7.76 0.65 0.59
CA VAL A 38 -8.16 1.89 1.29
C VAL A 38 -7.75 3.16 0.55
N ASP A 39 -6.74 3.08 -0.31
CA ASP A 39 -6.30 4.20 -1.14
C ASP A 39 -5.54 3.71 -2.39
N TRP A 40 -5.47 4.56 -3.40
CA TRP A 40 -4.62 4.38 -4.57
C TRP A 40 -4.22 5.73 -5.15
N PHE A 41 -2.95 5.87 -5.55
CA PHE A 41 -2.44 7.13 -6.07
C PHE A 41 -1.26 6.89 -7.01
N GLY A 42 -1.10 7.78 -8.01
CA GLY A 42 0.08 7.81 -8.87
C GLY A 42 1.28 8.42 -8.14
N LEU A 43 2.23 8.99 -8.87
CA LEU A 43 3.26 9.81 -8.24
C LEU A 43 2.63 10.94 -7.40
N PRO A 44 3.07 11.14 -6.15
CA PRO A 44 2.76 12.38 -5.44
C PRO A 44 3.23 13.58 -6.28
N PRO A 45 2.56 14.75 -6.19
CA PRO A 45 2.86 15.91 -7.02
C PRO A 45 4.35 16.25 -7.02
N ALA A 46 4.89 16.65 -8.18
CA ALA A 46 6.28 17.05 -8.30
C ALA A 46 6.62 18.16 -7.29
N GLY A 47 7.75 18.02 -6.59
CA GLY A 47 8.20 18.95 -5.55
C GLY A 47 7.74 18.59 -4.13
N MET A 48 7.00 17.49 -3.94
CA MET A 48 6.67 16.99 -2.59
C MET A 48 7.86 16.26 -1.93
N PHE A 49 8.79 15.75 -2.73
CA PHE A 49 10.00 15.05 -2.28
C PHE A 49 11.20 15.46 -3.13
N ASP A 50 12.35 15.65 -2.47
CA ASP A 50 13.62 15.96 -3.13
C ASP A 50 14.27 14.68 -3.66
N GLY A 51 14.33 14.50 -4.98
CA GLY A 51 15.07 13.39 -5.61
C GLY A 51 14.22 12.17 -5.98
N GLU A 52 14.83 10.98 -5.89
CA GLU A 52 14.13 9.72 -6.16
C GLU A 52 13.17 9.38 -5.02
N LEU A 53 11.93 9.04 -5.38
CA LEU A 53 10.87 8.74 -4.42
C LEU A 53 11.17 7.43 -3.69
N THR A 54 11.45 7.50 -2.39
CA THR A 54 11.74 6.32 -1.57
C THR A 54 10.49 5.74 -0.91
N ASN A 55 10.56 4.50 -0.42
CA ASN A 55 9.48 3.93 0.38
C ASN A 55 9.21 4.76 1.66
N ASP A 56 10.23 5.40 2.23
CA ASP A 56 10.09 6.25 3.42
C ASP A 56 9.30 7.53 3.14
N ASP A 57 9.47 8.09 1.95
CA ASP A 57 8.73 9.27 1.49
C ASP A 57 7.26 8.95 1.29
N ILE A 58 6.98 7.80 0.64
CA ILE A 58 5.61 7.29 0.56
C ILE A 58 5.05 7.02 1.96
N ALA A 59 5.81 6.41 2.86
CA ALA A 59 5.37 6.15 4.23
C ALA A 59 5.02 7.43 4.98
N LYS A 60 5.81 8.51 4.83
CA LYS A 60 5.50 9.83 5.41
C LYS A 60 4.19 10.38 4.86
N PHE A 61 4.01 10.35 3.53
CA PHE A 61 2.76 10.80 2.90
C PHE A 61 1.53 10.02 3.39
N LEU A 62 1.66 8.70 3.55
CA LEU A 62 0.57 7.83 4.00
C LEU A 62 0.21 8.07 5.46
N ARG A 63 1.18 8.42 6.31
CA ARG A 63 0.95 8.74 7.74
C ARG A 63 0.04 9.94 7.96
N GLU A 64 -0.03 10.86 7.00
CA GLU A 64 -0.88 12.05 7.08
C GLU A 64 -2.36 11.76 6.80
N LYS A 65 -2.66 10.60 6.21
CA LYS A 65 -3.99 10.22 5.75
C LYS A 65 -4.90 9.77 6.90
N ASP A 66 -6.18 10.06 6.77
CA ASP A 66 -7.15 9.79 7.84
C ASP A 66 -7.36 8.30 8.10
N TYR A 67 -7.25 7.45 7.08
CA TYR A 67 -7.33 5.99 7.28
C TYR A 67 -6.13 5.45 8.07
N TYR A 68 -4.97 6.08 7.99
CA TYR A 68 -3.79 5.67 8.75
C TYR A 68 -3.93 6.03 10.23
N LYS A 69 -4.51 7.20 10.53
CA LYS A 69 -4.80 7.67 11.91
C LYS A 69 -5.83 6.80 12.64
N GLN A 70 -6.64 6.05 11.91
CA GLN A 70 -7.59 5.08 12.47
C GLN A 70 -6.91 3.79 12.97
N GLY A 71 -5.57 3.67 12.81
CA GLY A 71 -4.79 2.51 13.21
C GLY A 71 -4.91 1.33 12.24
N GLY A 72 -4.22 0.23 12.59
CA GLY A 72 -4.16 -0.99 11.80
C GLY A 72 -2.87 -1.13 10.99
N ASN A 73 -2.70 -2.27 10.32
CA ASN A 73 -1.52 -2.53 9.51
C ASN A 73 -1.85 -2.41 8.03
N PHE A 74 -0.90 -1.96 7.23
CA PHE A 74 -1.09 -1.71 5.81
C PHE A 74 0.01 -2.37 4.98
N VAL A 75 -0.34 -2.80 3.76
CA VAL A 75 0.61 -3.18 2.72
C VAL A 75 0.43 -2.24 1.54
N VAL A 76 1.54 -1.70 1.06
CA VAL A 76 1.59 -0.81 -0.09
C VAL A 76 2.23 -1.60 -1.23
N ILE A 77 1.55 -1.64 -2.38
CA ILE A 77 2.01 -2.35 -3.58
C ILE A 77 2.11 -1.36 -4.73
N CYS A 78 3.30 -1.25 -5.30
CA CYS A 78 3.56 -0.48 -6.50
C CYS A 78 3.44 -1.37 -7.75
N ASN A 79 2.94 -0.80 -8.85
CA ASN A 79 2.76 -1.52 -10.10
C ASN A 79 4.08 -2.01 -10.75
N ASP A 80 5.22 -1.45 -10.34
CA ASP A 80 6.56 -1.91 -10.74
C ASP A 80 7.01 -3.20 -10.00
N GLY A 81 6.20 -3.70 -9.06
CA GLY A 81 6.46 -4.92 -8.30
C GLY A 81 7.09 -4.68 -6.93
N GLN A 82 7.40 -3.43 -6.56
CA GLN A 82 7.83 -3.12 -5.20
C GLN A 82 6.66 -3.19 -4.21
N ALA A 83 6.94 -3.63 -2.98
CA ALA A 83 5.97 -3.62 -1.90
C ALA A 83 6.65 -3.40 -0.55
N PHE A 84 5.93 -2.77 0.39
CA PHE A 84 6.36 -2.61 1.77
C PHE A 84 5.16 -2.52 2.71
N THR A 85 5.40 -2.76 4.00
CA THR A 85 4.36 -2.71 5.05
C THR A 85 4.50 -1.47 5.92
N LEU A 86 3.38 -0.99 6.44
CA LEU A 86 3.31 0.10 7.41
C LEU A 86 2.48 -0.32 8.61
N GLU A 87 3.01 -0.14 9.79
CA GLU A 87 2.26 -0.26 11.04
C GLU A 87 1.60 1.09 11.32
N GLY A 88 0.29 1.11 11.52
CA GLY A 88 -0.46 2.28 11.94
C GLY A 88 -0.11 2.62 13.39
N GLY A 89 0.47 3.80 13.60
CA GLY A 89 0.78 4.28 14.94
C GLY A 89 -0.50 4.51 15.74
N GLN A 90 -0.58 3.90 16.94
CA GLN A 90 -1.43 4.46 18.00
C GLN A 90 -0.93 5.88 18.27
N SER A 91 -1.83 6.85 18.16
CA SER A 91 -1.57 8.23 18.58
C SER A 91 -1.30 8.29 20.07
#